data_AF-A0AAW8S3P7-F1
#
_entry.id   AF-A0AAW8S3P7-F1
#
_cell.length_a   1.000
_cell.length_b   1.000
_cell.length_c   1.000
_cell.angle_alpha   90.00
_cell.angle_beta   90.00
_cell.angle_gamma   90.00
#
_symmetry.space_group_name_H-M   'P 1'
#
loop_
_entity.id
_entity.type
_entity.pdbx_description
1 polymer ?
#
loop_
_entity_poly.entity_id
_entity_poly.type
_entity_poly.pdbx_seq_one_letter_code
_entity_poly.pdbx_strand_id
1 'polypeptide(L)'
;KGKKGLLSKNEFLYDEYYDCYICPQDQMLAFSTVNREGYREYKSNPKECVNCPLLNQCTKSKNHQRVITRHVWGDLMDEVEHLRLTDLNKSIYKKRKQTIERIFADAKEKHGMRWTKYRGLEKVATHTMLVFAAMNLKKLAT
;
A
#
# COMPACT_ATOMS: atom_id res chain seq x y z
N LYS A 1 8.83 1.56 7.28
CA LYS A 1 10.16 2.15 7.58
C LYS A 1 11.20 1.02 7.48
N GLY A 2 12.18 1.15 6.57
CA GLY A 2 13.20 0.11 6.35
C GLY A 2 14.16 -0.04 7.54
N LYS A 3 14.95 -1.12 7.54
CA LYS A 3 16.04 -1.30 8.53
C LYS A 3 17.03 -0.14 8.38
N LYS A 4 17.35 0.55 9.47
CA LYS A 4 18.31 1.67 9.49
C LYS A 4 19.65 1.21 8.87
N GLY A 5 20.17 1.99 7.92
CA GLY A 5 21.45 1.74 7.24
C GLY A 5 21.40 0.83 6.02
N LEU A 6 20.22 0.37 5.58
CA LEU A 6 20.03 -0.33 4.31
C LEU A 6 19.31 0.58 3.30
N LEU A 7 19.69 0.44 2.04
CA LEU A 7 19.03 1.12 0.92
C LEU A 7 17.52 0.84 0.96
N SER A 8 16.74 1.88 0.77
CA SER A 8 15.29 1.83 0.75
C SER A 8 14.78 1.37 -0.61
N LYS A 9 13.51 0.95 -0.70
CA LYS A 9 12.90 0.61 -2.01
C LYS A 9 12.87 1.82 -2.95
N ASN A 10 12.73 3.04 -2.40
CA ASN A 10 12.57 4.27 -3.18
C ASN A 10 13.86 4.70 -3.89
N GLU A 11 15.01 4.12 -3.53
CA GLU A 11 16.29 4.36 -4.21
C GLU A 11 16.45 3.47 -5.46
N PHE A 12 15.52 2.55 -5.71
CA PHE A 12 15.48 1.74 -6.91
C PHE A 12 14.39 2.28 -7.82
N LEU A 13 14.76 2.58 -9.06
CA LEU A 13 13.83 3.06 -10.08
C LEU A 13 13.11 1.85 -10.70
N TYR A 14 11.79 1.94 -10.85
CA TYR A 14 11.04 0.93 -11.59
C TYR A 14 10.95 1.36 -13.05
N ASP A 15 11.32 0.47 -13.96
CA ASP A 15 11.15 0.65 -15.40
C ASP A 15 9.96 -0.21 -15.86
N GLU A 16 8.90 0.47 -16.28
CA GLU A 16 7.65 -0.16 -16.74
C GLU A 16 7.80 -0.85 -18.10
N TYR A 17 8.69 -0.37 -18.97
CA TYR A 17 8.87 -0.91 -20.31
C TYR A 17 9.59 -2.26 -20.28
N TYR A 18 10.62 -2.38 -19.42
CA TYR A 18 11.38 -3.62 -19.27
C TYR A 18 10.91 -4.51 -18.11
N ASP A 19 9.88 -4.10 -17.35
CA ASP A 19 9.42 -4.76 -16.13
C ASP A 19 10.59 -5.14 -15.20
N CYS A 20 11.37 -4.14 -14.83
CA CYS A 20 12.55 -4.34 -13.99
C CYS A 20 12.76 -3.19 -13.00
N TYR A 21 13.58 -3.44 -11.98
CA TYR A 21 14.06 -2.38 -11.09
C TYR A 21 15.52 -2.07 -11.39
N ILE A 22 15.87 -0.80 -11.50
CA ILE A 22 17.25 -0.33 -11.69
C ILE A 22 17.78 0.10 -10.34
N CYS A 23 18.94 -0.44 -9.94
CA CYS A 23 19.60 -0.06 -8.69
C CYS A 23 20.44 1.22 -8.86
N PRO A 24 20.90 1.84 -7.76
CA PRO A 24 21.76 3.04 -7.81
C PRO A 24 23.11 2.86 -8.53
N GLN A 25 23.50 1.62 -8.84
CA GLN A 25 24.70 1.28 -9.60
C GLN A 25 24.36 0.85 -11.04
N ASP A 26 23.19 1.26 -11.53
CA ASP A 26 22.67 1.02 -12.88
C ASP A 26 22.54 -0.46 -13.27
N GLN A 27 22.49 -1.37 -12.29
CA GLN A 27 22.21 -2.79 -12.54
C GLN A 27 20.72 -3.08 -12.48
N MET A 28 20.25 -3.91 -13.42
CA MET A 28 18.86 -4.33 -13.52
C MET A 28 18.55 -5.49 -12.57
N LEU A 29 17.40 -5.40 -11.91
CA LEU A 29 16.77 -6.45 -11.12
C LEU A 29 15.60 -6.97 -11.94
N ALA A 30 15.80 -8.12 -12.56
CA ALA A 30 14.79 -8.76 -13.39
C ALA A 30 13.66 -9.34 -12.55
N PHE A 31 12.45 -9.37 -13.13
CA PHE A 31 11.33 -10.12 -12.60
C PHE A 31 11.70 -11.60 -12.42
N SER A 32 11.37 -12.16 -11.26
CA SER A 32 11.61 -13.56 -10.93
C SER A 32 10.31 -14.34 -10.88
N THR A 33 9.43 -14.01 -9.93
CA THR A 33 8.24 -14.80 -9.61
C THR A 33 7.19 -13.96 -8.90
N VAL A 34 5.93 -14.42 -8.92
CA VAL A 34 4.88 -13.89 -8.05
C VAL A 34 4.72 -14.81 -6.85
N ASN A 35 4.78 -14.28 -5.63
CA ASN A 35 4.55 -15.05 -4.43
C ASN A 35 3.04 -15.33 -4.21
N ARG A 36 2.73 -16.26 -3.30
CA ARG A 36 1.33 -16.63 -2.98
C ARG A 36 0.51 -15.47 -2.39
N GLU A 37 1.17 -14.45 -1.86
CA GLU A 37 0.57 -13.26 -1.27
C GLU A 37 0.29 -12.15 -2.29
N GLY A 38 0.58 -12.37 -3.58
CA GLY A 38 0.31 -11.40 -4.65
C GLY A 38 1.39 -10.33 -4.83
N TYR A 39 2.65 -10.64 -4.53
CA TYR A 39 3.79 -9.76 -4.78
C TYR A 39 4.68 -10.32 -5.88
N ARG A 40 4.99 -9.49 -6.87
CA ARG A 40 6.06 -9.68 -7.85
C ARG A 40 7.41 -9.48 -7.17
N GLU A 41 8.32 -10.43 -7.32
CA GLU A 41 9.69 -10.38 -6.81
C GLU A 41 10.65 -10.04 -7.95
N TYR A 42 11.49 -9.04 -7.71
CA TYR A 42 12.57 -8.62 -8.61
C TYR A 42 13.90 -8.88 -7.92
N LYS A 43 14.82 -9.57 -8.59
CA LYS A 43 16.05 -10.09 -7.98
C LYS A 43 17.28 -9.53 -8.69
N SER A 44 18.26 -9.09 -7.90
CA SER A 44 19.56 -8.70 -8.45
C SER A 44 20.38 -9.93 -8.85
N ASN A 45 21.31 -9.75 -9.78
CA ASN A 45 22.27 -10.78 -10.14
C ASN A 45 23.36 -10.88 -9.05
N PRO A 46 23.49 -12.02 -8.34
CA PRO A 46 24.52 -12.20 -7.31
C PRO A 46 25.94 -11.99 -7.84
N LYS A 47 26.21 -12.42 -9.08
CA LYS A 47 27.57 -12.40 -9.65
C LYS A 47 28.10 -10.98 -9.83
N GLU A 48 27.23 -10.05 -10.21
CA GLU A 48 27.55 -8.63 -10.34
C GLU A 48 27.61 -7.95 -8.97
N CYS A 49 26.72 -8.35 -8.05
CA CYS A 49 26.61 -7.72 -6.74
C CYS A 49 27.78 -8.03 -5.80
N VAL A 50 28.50 -9.16 -5.98
CA VAL A 50 29.65 -9.54 -5.13
C VAL A 50 30.73 -8.45 -5.09
N ASN A 51 30.97 -7.78 -6.22
CA ASN A 51 32.00 -6.74 -6.34
C ASN A 51 31.42 -5.32 -6.20
N CYS A 52 30.16 -5.17 -5.76
CA CYS A 52 29.50 -3.88 -5.70
C CYS A 52 29.97 -3.05 -4.49
N PRO A 53 30.37 -1.78 -4.67
CA PRO A 53 30.83 -0.91 -3.58
C PRO A 53 29.72 -0.64 -2.55
N LEU A 54 28.45 -0.66 -2.98
CA LEU A 54 27.28 -0.43 -2.14
C LEU A 54 26.73 -1.71 -1.50
N LEU A 55 27.39 -2.86 -1.65
CA LEU A 55 26.87 -4.16 -1.19
C LEU A 55 26.46 -4.16 0.29
N ASN A 56 27.30 -3.61 1.17
CA ASN A 56 27.04 -3.52 2.61
C ASN A 56 25.80 -2.68 2.97
N GLN A 57 25.49 -1.69 2.12
CA GLN A 57 24.31 -0.83 2.27
C GLN A 57 23.11 -1.42 1.50
N CYS A 58 23.32 -2.26 0.48
CA CYS A 58 22.29 -2.81 -0.37
C CYS A 58 21.63 -4.06 0.22
N THR A 59 22.40 -5.06 0.64
CA THR A 59 21.83 -6.33 1.15
C THR A 59 22.72 -6.96 2.22
N LYS A 60 22.08 -7.62 3.19
CA LYS A 60 22.77 -8.47 4.18
C LYS A 60 22.62 -9.96 3.87
N SER A 61 22.13 -10.30 2.68
CA SER A 61 21.98 -11.68 2.23
C SER A 61 23.34 -12.34 2.04
N LYS A 62 23.50 -13.59 2.49
CA LYS A 62 24.71 -14.39 2.25
C LYS A 62 25.00 -14.61 0.77
N ASN A 63 23.95 -14.61 -0.06
CA ASN A 63 24.06 -14.81 -1.51
C ASN A 63 24.29 -13.49 -2.26
N HIS A 64 24.56 -12.38 -1.56
CA HIS A 64 24.74 -11.05 -2.15
C HIS A 64 23.59 -10.60 -3.07
N GLN A 65 22.40 -11.18 -2.88
CA GLN A 65 21.21 -10.90 -3.68
C GLN A 65 20.30 -9.90 -2.94
N ARG A 66 19.84 -8.90 -3.67
CA ARG A 66 18.78 -7.98 -3.27
C ARG A 66 17.47 -8.44 -3.90
N VAL A 67 16.41 -8.47 -3.10
CA VAL A 67 15.05 -8.77 -3.56
C VAL A 67 14.17 -7.56 -3.30
N ILE A 68 13.48 -7.09 -4.33
CA ILE A 68 12.49 -6.02 -4.25
C ILE A 68 11.13 -6.62 -4.56
N THR A 69 10.14 -6.30 -3.74
CA THR A 69 8.76 -6.74 -3.95
C THR A 69 7.89 -5.59 -4.42
N ARG A 70 7.07 -5.83 -5.44
CA ARG A 70 6.00 -4.92 -5.92
C ARG A 70 4.69 -5.69 -5.87
N HIS A 71 3.65 -5.12 -5.30
CA HIS A 71 2.34 -5.77 -5.29
C HIS A 71 1.82 -5.90 -6.74
N VAL A 72 1.03 -6.93 -7.06
CA VAL A 72 0.46 -7.12 -8.41
C VAL A 72 -0.41 -5.96 -8.87
N TRP A 73 -1.03 -5.25 -7.92
CA TRP A 73 -1.79 -4.01 -8.17
C TRP A 73 -0.95 -2.74 -7.95
N GLY A 74 0.38 -2.84 -7.94
CA GLY A 74 1.27 -1.70 -7.73
C GLY A 74 1.04 -0.60 -8.76
N ASP A 75 0.86 -0.98 -10.03
CA ASP A 75 0.68 -0.04 -11.14
C ASP A 75 -0.61 0.79 -10.96
N LEU A 76 -1.71 0.13 -10.54
CA LEU A 76 -2.97 0.81 -10.22
C LEU A 76 -2.84 1.73 -8.99
N MET A 77 -2.04 1.35 -8.00
CA MET A 77 -1.82 2.19 -6.82
C MET A 77 -1.00 3.44 -7.15
N ASP A 78 0.00 3.30 -8.02
CA ASP A 78 0.80 4.42 -8.51
C ASP A 78 -0.10 5.38 -9.31
N GLU A 79 -0.96 4.87 -10.19
CA GLU A 79 -1.96 5.68 -10.91
C GLU A 79 -2.91 6.41 -9.94
N VAL A 80 -3.43 5.72 -8.93
CA VAL A 80 -4.30 6.35 -7.91
C VAL A 80 -3.58 7.47 -7.16
N GLU A 81 -2.29 7.32 -6.83
CA GLU A 81 -1.51 8.36 -6.17
C GLU A 81 -1.25 9.55 -7.11
N HIS A 82 -0.93 9.30 -8.38
CA HIS A 82 -0.83 10.36 -9.39
C HIS A 82 -2.15 11.12 -9.54
N LEU A 83 -3.27 10.40 -9.68
CA LEU A 83 -4.60 10.96 -9.77
C LEU A 83 -4.94 11.78 -8.53
N ARG A 84 -4.60 11.32 -7.32
CA ARG A 84 -4.85 12.02 -6.06
C ARG A 84 -4.20 13.41 -6.02
N LEU A 85 -3.07 13.61 -6.71
CA LEU A 85 -2.35 14.88 -6.75
C LEU A 85 -2.91 15.88 -7.79
N THR A 86 -3.82 15.47 -8.67
CA THR A 86 -4.51 16.39 -9.60
C THR A 86 -5.41 17.37 -8.84
N ASP A 87 -5.62 18.57 -9.38
CA ASP A 87 -6.39 19.61 -8.68
C ASP A 87 -7.86 19.21 -8.47
N LEU A 88 -8.45 18.53 -9.45
CA LEU A 88 -9.80 17.98 -9.35
C LEU A 88 -9.89 17.02 -8.14
N ASN A 89 -9.03 16.01 -8.09
CA ASN A 89 -9.08 15.02 -7.02
C ASN A 89 -8.64 15.57 -5.66
N LYS A 90 -7.69 16.52 -5.61
CA LYS A 90 -7.38 17.27 -4.39
C LYS A 90 -8.64 17.97 -3.84
N SER A 91 -9.42 18.60 -4.71
CA SER A 91 -10.66 19.29 -4.31
C SER A 91 -11.72 18.31 -3.78
N ILE A 92 -11.87 17.14 -4.42
CA ILE A 92 -12.78 16.07 -4.00
C ILE A 92 -12.31 15.46 -2.68
N TYR A 93 -11.02 15.15 -2.55
CA TYR A 93 -10.43 14.56 -1.35
C TYR A 93 -10.60 15.48 -0.13
N LYS A 94 -10.48 16.81 -0.31
CA LYS A 94 -10.76 17.80 0.74
C LYS A 94 -12.19 17.72 1.29
N LYS A 95 -13.17 17.25 0.51
CA LYS A 95 -14.57 17.09 0.96
C LYS A 95 -14.74 15.88 1.90
N ARG A 96 -13.81 14.92 1.90
CA ARG A 96 -13.88 13.69 2.72
C ARG A 96 -14.01 13.97 4.22
N LYS A 97 -13.35 15.04 4.70
CA LYS A 97 -13.43 15.50 6.10
C LYS A 97 -14.82 16.00 6.50
N GLN A 98 -15.61 16.48 5.53
CA GLN A 98 -16.95 17.03 5.75
C GLN A 98 -18.02 15.94 5.62
N THR A 99 -17.83 15.00 4.69
CA THR A 99 -18.84 13.99 4.35
C THR A 99 -18.59 12.69 5.11
N ILE A 100 -17.55 11.94 4.72
CA ILE A 100 -17.36 10.55 5.10
C ILE A 100 -16.73 10.43 6.50
N GLU A 101 -15.71 11.23 6.82
CA GLU A 101 -15.03 11.15 8.11
C GLU A 101 -15.95 11.52 9.28
N ARG A 102 -16.88 12.47 9.05
CA ARG A 102 -17.91 12.83 10.04
C ARG A 102 -18.86 11.67 10.32
N ILE A 103 -19.29 10.94 9.29
CA ILE A 103 -20.15 9.76 9.44
C ILE A 103 -19.41 8.68 10.23
N PHE A 104 -18.12 8.43 9.92
CA PHE A 104 -17.33 7.46 10.69
C PHE A 104 -17.13 7.87 12.16
N ALA A 105 -16.95 9.17 12.43
CA ALA A 105 -16.85 9.67 13.80
C ALA A 105 -18.17 9.45 14.56
N ASP A 106 -19.31 9.80 13.96
CA ASP A 106 -20.63 9.58 14.56
C ASP A 106 -20.91 8.09 14.80
N ALA A 107 -20.56 7.22 13.85
CA ALA A 107 -20.68 5.78 14.00
C ALA A 107 -19.89 5.25 15.21
N LYS A 108 -18.66 5.76 15.42
CA LYS A 108 -17.80 5.37 16.55
C LYS A 108 -18.31 5.93 17.88
N GLU A 109 -18.57 7.23 17.96
CA GLU A 109 -18.87 7.90 19.22
C GLU A 109 -20.32 7.73 19.66
N LYS A 110 -21.28 7.84 18.73
CA LYS A 110 -22.72 7.84 19.05
C LYS A 110 -23.35 6.46 18.94
N HIS A 111 -22.84 5.62 18.02
CA HIS A 111 -23.39 4.29 17.77
C HIS A 111 -22.52 3.15 18.34
N GLY A 112 -21.45 3.49 19.05
CA GLY A 112 -20.62 2.52 19.80
C GLY A 112 -19.81 1.58 18.92
N MET A 113 -19.53 1.94 17.67
CA MET A 113 -18.75 1.10 16.74
C MET A 113 -17.23 1.12 17.01
N ARG A 114 -16.78 1.62 18.18
CA ARG A 114 -15.41 1.42 18.65
C ARG A 114 -15.12 -0.06 18.96
N TRP A 115 -16.15 -0.80 19.37
CA TRP A 115 -16.05 -2.21 19.74
C TRP A 115 -17.14 -3.03 19.06
N THR A 116 -16.82 -4.27 18.73
CA THR A 116 -17.78 -5.23 18.22
C THR A 116 -18.62 -5.79 19.38
N LYS A 117 -19.94 -5.55 19.36
CA LYS A 117 -20.86 -6.04 20.40
C LYS A 117 -21.16 -7.54 20.30
N TYR A 118 -21.06 -8.11 19.11
CA TYR A 118 -21.39 -9.51 18.83
C TYR A 118 -20.14 -10.30 18.42
N ARG A 119 -20.20 -11.62 18.59
CA ARG A 119 -19.18 -12.55 18.09
C ARG A 119 -19.64 -13.15 16.75
N GLY A 120 -18.71 -13.22 15.80
CA GLY A 120 -18.94 -13.74 14.44
C GLY A 120 -19.17 -12.65 13.40
N LEU A 121 -18.59 -12.84 12.21
CA LEU A 121 -18.60 -11.86 11.12
C LEU A 121 -20.01 -11.48 10.68
N GLU A 122 -20.89 -12.48 10.53
CA GLU A 122 -22.27 -12.27 10.08
C GLU A 122 -23.05 -11.36 11.03
N LYS A 123 -23.04 -11.65 12.34
CA LYS A 123 -23.75 -10.84 13.35
C LYS A 123 -23.20 -9.41 13.42
N VAL A 124 -21.88 -9.24 13.32
CA VAL A 124 -21.24 -7.91 13.30
C VAL A 124 -21.60 -7.15 12.04
N ALA A 125 -21.64 -7.82 10.88
CA ALA A 125 -22.06 -7.21 9.61
C ALA A 125 -23.51 -6.73 9.69
N THR A 126 -24.44 -7.57 10.16
CA THR A 126 -25.86 -7.19 10.32
C THR A 126 -26.03 -5.98 11.25
N HIS A 127 -25.37 -5.98 12.42
CA HIS A 127 -25.39 -4.83 13.32
C HIS A 127 -24.86 -3.56 12.65
N THR A 128 -23.75 -3.68 11.91
CA THR A 128 -23.12 -2.56 11.20
C THR A 128 -24.05 -1.99 10.12
N MET A 129 -24.71 -2.86 9.34
CA MET A 129 -25.68 -2.47 8.33
C MET A 129 -26.88 -1.74 8.94
N LEU A 130 -27.42 -2.25 10.06
CA LEU A 130 -28.53 -1.62 10.78
C LEU A 130 -28.15 -0.23 11.30
N VAL A 131 -26.94 -0.06 11.85
CA VAL A 131 -26.45 1.25 12.30
C VAL A 131 -26.40 2.23 11.12
N PHE A 132 -25.79 1.84 10.00
CA PHE A 132 -25.70 2.73 8.83
C PHE A 132 -27.07 3.02 8.20
N ALA A 133 -27.98 2.05 8.19
CA ALA A 133 -29.36 2.26 7.75
C ALA A 133 -30.06 3.32 8.63
N ALA A 134 -29.95 3.20 9.96
CA ALA A 134 -30.49 4.19 10.89
C ALA A 134 -29.85 5.58 10.72
N MET A 135 -28.54 5.65 10.49
CA MET A 135 -27.84 6.92 10.20
C MET A 135 -28.32 7.57 8.90
N ASN A 136 -28.57 6.77 7.86
CA ASN A 136 -29.13 7.25 6.60
C ASN A 136 -30.56 7.76 6.77
N LEU A 137 -31.41 7.04 7.51
CA LEU A 137 -32.77 7.49 7.83
C LEU A 137 -32.76 8.80 8.63
N LYS A 138 -31.87 8.93 9.61
CA LYS A 138 -31.70 10.17 10.37
C LYS A 138 -31.33 11.34 9.44
N LYS A 139 -30.42 11.11 8.49
CA LYS A 139 -30.03 12.12 7.49
C LYS A 139 -31.16 12.49 6.53
N LEU A 140 -32.10 11.58 6.23
CA LEU A 140 -33.26 11.89 5.39
C LEU A 140 -34.35 12.67 6.14
N ALA A 141 -34.47 12.44 7.45
CA ALA A 141 -35.46 13.11 8.29
C ALA A 141 -35.03 14.51 8.76
N THR A 142 -33.79 14.92 8.50
CA THR A 142 -33.22 16.23 8.88
C THR A 142 -32.82 17.01 7.64
#